data_AF-A0A972M5G7-F1
#
_entry.id   AF-A0A972M5G7-F1
#
_cell.length_a   1.000
_cell.length_b   1.000
_cell.length_c   1.000
_cell.angle_alpha   90.00
_cell.angle_beta   90.00
_cell.angle_gamma   90.00
#
_symmetry.space_group_name_H-M   'P 1'
#
loop_
_entity.id
_entity.type
_entity.pdbx_description
1 polymer ?
#
loop_
_entity_poly.entity_id
_entity_poly.type
_entity_poly.pdbx_seq_one_letter_code
_entity_poly.pdbx_strand_id
1 'polypeptide(L)'
;MEGQEEPQPEEGVLKLAEIKIKKPEEPPLTEVLPIKNARPLTEEEFNQLLEPFKEGLKKLYPSQVEDVYGVFGVGEKNGNKVFMVGAVIWKHYGVPQPYTSTFVALFENNQLQKISFLEAKRNYWDWRTLIKMHKHEFHTEELFNYFQQLKEQIIAQSQGNQNNPSEGDKK
;
A
#
# COMPACT_ATOMS: atom_id res chain seq x y z
N MET A 1 33.99 30.44 80.03
CA MET A 1 34.38 31.77 79.51
C MET A 1 34.67 31.61 78.04
N GLU A 2 34.20 32.59 77.28
CA GLU A 2 34.07 32.63 75.82
C GLU A 2 35.39 32.73 75.04
N GLY A 3 35.28 32.50 73.73
CA GLY A 3 36.18 32.97 72.67
C GLY A 3 37.11 31.90 72.12
N GLN A 4 37.41 31.78 70.82
CA GLN A 4 37.22 32.57 69.60
C GLN A 4 37.47 31.60 68.41
N GLU A 5 36.68 31.65 67.31
CA GLU A 5 37.10 32.06 65.94
C GLU A 5 38.44 31.46 65.45
N GLU A 6 38.52 30.76 64.32
CA GLU A 6 38.60 31.33 62.96
C GLU A 6 38.59 30.22 61.84
N PRO A 7 38.63 30.53 60.52
CA PRO A 7 37.77 29.90 59.51
C PRO A 7 38.49 28.99 58.46
N GLN A 8 37.70 28.59 57.45
CA GLN A 8 37.95 27.63 56.36
C GLN A 8 39.13 27.96 55.42
N PRO A 9 39.52 27.00 54.55
CA PRO A 9 39.18 27.21 53.14
C PRO A 9 38.71 25.96 52.37
N GLU A 10 37.65 26.21 51.60
CA GLU A 10 37.46 25.96 50.16
C GLU A 10 37.81 24.61 49.49
N GLU A 11 36.72 24.06 48.94
CA GLU A 11 36.55 23.58 47.56
C GLU A 11 37.33 22.37 47.06
N GLY A 12 36.58 21.28 46.86
CA GLY A 12 36.98 20.23 45.94
C GLY A 12 36.08 19.00 45.98
N VAL A 13 34.79 19.10 45.61
CA VAL A 13 34.04 17.90 45.19
C VAL A 13 33.11 18.19 44.02
N LEU A 14 33.37 17.45 42.94
CA LEU A 14 32.70 17.43 41.64
C LEU A 14 31.17 17.28 41.76
N LYS A 15 30.42 18.17 41.09
CA LYS A 15 28.98 17.98 40.82
C LYS A 15 28.81 16.81 39.85
N LEU A 16 28.37 15.65 40.35
CA LEU A 16 27.69 14.64 39.54
C LEU A 16 26.31 15.19 39.14
N ALA A 17 26.15 15.53 37.86
CA ALA A 17 24.85 15.84 37.30
C ALA A 17 23.97 14.57 37.36
N GLU A 18 22.90 14.62 38.14
CA GLU A 18 21.84 13.60 38.10
C GLU A 18 21.12 13.67 36.75
N ILE A 19 21.53 12.82 35.82
CA ILE A 19 20.80 12.60 34.57
C ILE A 19 19.53 11.82 34.93
N LYS A 20 18.40 12.52 35.09
CA LYS A 20 17.07 11.91 35.11
C LYS A 20 16.78 11.36 33.71
N ILE A 21 17.02 10.07 33.52
CA ILE A 21 16.58 9.32 32.35
C ILE A 21 15.04 9.34 32.36
N LYS A 22 14.42 10.15 31.50
CA LYS A 22 12.99 10.02 31.20
C LYS A 22 12.78 8.66 30.55
N LYS A 23 11.87 7.86 31.13
CA LYS A 23 11.27 6.70 30.45
C LYS A 23 10.80 7.15 29.07
N PRO A 24 11.00 6.37 27.99
CA PRO A 24 10.42 6.71 26.71
C PRO A 24 8.90 6.74 26.89
N GLU A 25 8.28 7.91 26.68
CA GLU A 25 6.85 8.00 26.46
C GLU A 25 6.56 7.14 25.23
N GLU A 26 5.82 6.05 25.43
CA GLU A 26 5.16 5.37 24.33
C GLU A 26 4.34 6.43 23.58
N PRO A 27 4.47 6.56 22.26
CA PRO A 27 3.63 7.47 21.52
C PRO A 27 2.17 7.11 21.82
N PRO A 28 1.29 8.09 22.05
CA PRO A 28 -0.11 7.79 22.35
C PRO A 28 -0.63 6.89 21.23
N LEU A 29 -1.22 5.77 21.63
CA LEU A 29 -1.95 4.86 20.75
C LEU A 29 -2.82 5.75 19.87
N THR A 30 -2.44 5.84 18.60
CA THR A 30 -3.18 6.61 17.62
C THR A 30 -4.58 6.03 17.67
N GLU A 31 -5.54 6.81 18.17
CA GLU A 31 -6.95 6.46 18.10
C GLU A 31 -7.18 6.03 16.66
N VAL A 32 -7.46 4.74 16.46
CA VAL A 32 -7.87 4.22 15.15
C VAL A 32 -9.24 4.86 14.95
N LEU A 33 -9.25 6.08 14.42
CA LEU A 33 -10.48 6.74 14.00
C LEU A 33 -11.21 5.72 13.14
N PRO A 34 -12.48 5.40 13.44
CA PRO A 34 -13.21 4.48 12.60
C PRO A 34 -13.17 5.01 11.18
N ILE A 35 -12.91 4.12 10.22
CA ILE A 35 -12.90 4.43 8.79
C ILE A 35 -14.34 4.79 8.43
N LYS A 36 -14.73 6.04 8.68
CA LYS A 36 -16.17 6.39 8.80
C LYS A 36 -16.91 6.36 7.47
N ASN A 37 -16.19 6.40 6.34
CA ASN A 37 -16.81 6.66 5.04
C ASN A 37 -16.27 5.80 3.89
N ALA A 38 -15.33 4.88 4.13
CA ALA A 38 -14.86 4.01 3.05
C ALA A 38 -15.96 3.01 2.70
N ARG A 39 -16.25 2.89 1.41
CA ARG A 39 -17.19 1.91 0.87
C ARG A 39 -16.63 1.26 -0.39
N PRO A 40 -17.04 0.04 -0.74
CA PRO A 40 -16.71 -0.56 -2.02
C PRO A 40 -17.11 0.35 -3.18
N LEU A 41 -16.30 0.34 -4.23
CA LEU A 41 -16.66 0.92 -5.53
C LEU A 41 -17.85 0.16 -6.12
N THR A 42 -18.75 0.89 -6.78
CA THR A 42 -19.70 0.26 -7.69
C THR A 42 -19.02 -0.08 -9.02
N GLU A 43 -19.67 -0.88 -9.85
CA GLU A 43 -19.17 -1.21 -11.19
C GLU A 43 -19.04 0.04 -12.06
N GLU A 44 -20.02 0.96 -12.00
CA GLU A 44 -19.99 2.22 -12.75
C GLU A 44 -18.83 3.11 -12.30
N GLU A 45 -18.58 3.20 -10.98
CA GLU A 45 -17.46 3.98 -10.46
C GLU A 45 -16.10 3.38 -10.83
N PHE A 46 -15.98 2.05 -10.83
CA PHE A 46 -14.78 1.37 -11.33
C PHE A 46 -14.56 1.65 -12.81
N ASN A 47 -15.61 1.53 -13.63
CA ASN A 47 -15.54 1.77 -15.07
C ASN A 47 -15.14 3.22 -15.40
N GLN A 48 -15.56 4.20 -14.58
CA GLN A 48 -15.15 5.59 -14.71
C GLN A 48 -13.65 5.82 -14.44
N LEU A 49 -12.96 4.90 -13.75
CA LEU A 49 -11.54 5.00 -13.45
C LEU A 49 -10.64 4.39 -14.54
N LEU A 50 -11.19 3.69 -15.54
CA LEU A 50 -10.41 3.01 -16.57
C LEU A 50 -9.57 3.97 -17.42
N GLU A 51 -10.18 5.03 -17.93
CA GLU A 51 -9.45 6.06 -18.70
C GLU A 51 -8.45 6.82 -17.82
N PRO A 52 -8.82 7.34 -16.62
CA PRO A 52 -7.85 7.91 -15.69
C PRO A 52 -6.67 6.99 -15.34
N PHE A 53 -6.92 5.69 -15.22
CA PHE A 53 -5.87 4.72 -14.96
C PHE A 53 -4.92 4.62 -16.16
N LYS A 54 -5.46 4.51 -17.38
CA LYS A 54 -4.67 4.42 -18.62
C LYS A 54 -3.80 5.67 -18.83
N GLU A 55 -4.41 6.85 -18.75
CA GLU A 55 -3.71 8.12 -18.89
C GLU A 55 -2.65 8.31 -17.80
N GLY A 56 -3.03 8.05 -16.55
CA GLY A 56 -2.15 8.17 -15.40
C GLY A 56 -0.96 7.21 -15.48
N LEU A 57 -1.18 5.97 -15.92
CA LEU A 57 -0.11 4.98 -16.03
C LEU A 57 0.89 5.37 -17.13
N LYS A 58 0.41 5.85 -18.29
CA LYS A 58 1.28 6.41 -19.34
C LYS A 58 2.03 7.66 -18.87
N LYS A 59 1.42 8.51 -18.04
CA LYS A 59 2.07 9.69 -17.47
C LYS A 59 3.15 9.34 -16.44
N LEU A 60 2.90 8.34 -15.59
CA LEU A 60 3.83 7.91 -14.54
C LEU A 60 5.00 7.08 -15.10
N TYR A 61 4.77 6.31 -16.16
CA TYR A 61 5.77 5.44 -16.79
C TYR A 61 5.84 5.63 -18.31
N PRO A 62 6.15 6.85 -18.81
CA PRO A 62 6.02 7.22 -20.23
C PRO A 62 6.97 6.48 -21.16
N SER A 63 8.12 6.00 -20.65
CA SER A 63 9.08 5.23 -21.43
C SER A 63 8.85 3.73 -21.37
N GLN A 64 7.93 3.26 -20.53
CA GLN A 64 7.66 1.85 -20.33
C GLN A 64 6.32 1.46 -20.94
N VAL A 65 5.26 2.23 -20.69
CA VAL A 65 3.90 1.85 -21.03
C VAL A 65 3.55 2.32 -22.45
N GLU A 66 3.45 1.38 -23.38
CA GLU A 66 2.96 1.63 -24.74
C GLU A 66 1.43 1.71 -24.76
N ASP A 67 0.77 0.70 -24.21
CA ASP A 67 -0.69 0.67 -24.10
C ASP A 67 -1.21 -0.14 -22.91
N VAL A 68 -2.48 0.08 -22.58
CA VAL A 68 -3.22 -0.65 -21.54
C VAL A 68 -4.43 -1.31 -22.17
N TYR A 69 -4.53 -2.63 -22.04
CA TYR A 69 -5.55 -3.45 -22.67
C TYR A 69 -6.72 -3.77 -21.74
N GLY A 70 -6.46 -3.84 -20.44
CA GLY A 70 -7.51 -4.14 -19.47
C GLY A 70 -7.04 -3.92 -18.05
N VAL A 71 -7.98 -3.55 -17.19
CA VAL A 71 -7.80 -3.40 -15.75
C VAL A 71 -8.94 -4.14 -15.08
N PHE A 72 -8.64 -4.97 -14.09
CA PHE A 72 -9.64 -5.59 -13.23
C PHE A 72 -9.16 -5.49 -11.79
N GLY A 73 -10.11 -5.43 -10.85
CA GLY A 73 -9.76 -5.33 -9.45
C GLY A 73 -10.93 -4.93 -8.60
N VAL A 74 -10.60 -4.56 -7.37
CA VAL A 74 -11.53 -4.07 -6.36
C VAL A 74 -10.98 -2.82 -5.74
N GLY A 75 -11.87 -1.96 -5.27
CA GLY A 75 -11.46 -0.71 -4.64
C GLY A 75 -12.48 -0.22 -3.66
N GLU A 76 -12.03 0.72 -2.84
CA GLU A 76 -12.88 1.48 -1.94
C GLU A 76 -12.78 2.97 -2.27
N LYS A 77 -13.89 3.67 -2.07
CA LYS A 77 -14.00 5.11 -2.20
C LYS A 77 -14.22 5.75 -0.84
N ASN A 78 -13.50 6.83 -0.57
CA ASN A 78 -13.69 7.69 0.59
C ASN A 78 -13.58 9.15 0.14
N GLY A 79 -14.72 9.83 0.05
CA GLY A 79 -14.79 11.19 -0.49
C GLY A 79 -14.33 11.25 -1.96
N ASN A 80 -13.31 12.07 -2.22
CA ASN A 80 -12.69 12.25 -3.53
C ASN A 80 -11.51 11.29 -3.81
N LYS A 81 -11.19 10.40 -2.87
CA LYS A 81 -10.11 9.43 -3.00
C LYS A 81 -10.64 8.03 -3.26
N VAL A 82 -9.89 7.27 -4.05
CA VAL A 82 -10.14 5.85 -4.30
C VAL A 82 -8.86 5.06 -4.11
N PHE A 83 -8.92 4.02 -3.31
CA PHE A 83 -7.85 3.04 -3.16
C PHE A 83 -8.25 1.76 -3.89
N MET A 84 -7.38 1.26 -4.75
CA MET A 84 -7.68 0.14 -5.64
C MET A 84 -6.55 -0.88 -5.64
N VAL A 85 -6.91 -2.15 -5.64
CA VAL A 85 -5.99 -3.27 -5.86
C VAL A 85 -6.53 -4.13 -6.99
N GLY A 86 -5.64 -4.59 -7.85
CA GLY A 86 -6.08 -5.24 -9.08
C GLY A 86 -4.94 -5.83 -9.89
N ALA A 87 -5.28 -6.27 -11.09
CA ALA A 87 -4.29 -6.53 -12.11
C ALA A 87 -4.59 -5.75 -13.39
N VAL A 88 -3.53 -5.42 -14.10
CA VAL A 88 -3.56 -4.72 -15.38
C VAL A 88 -2.88 -5.58 -16.42
N ILE A 89 -3.48 -5.62 -17.61
CA ILE A 89 -2.89 -6.16 -18.84
C ILE A 89 -2.40 -4.96 -19.65
N TRP A 90 -1.09 -4.88 -19.89
CA TRP A 90 -0.46 -3.72 -20.51
C TRP A 90 0.73 -4.11 -21.39
N LYS A 91 1.06 -3.26 -22.35
CA LYS A 91 2.17 -3.45 -23.28
C LYS A 91 3.34 -2.57 -22.89
N HIS A 92 4.53 -3.17 -22.79
CA HIS A 92 5.77 -2.42 -22.65
C HIS A 92 6.34 -2.06 -24.02
N TYR A 93 6.90 -0.86 -24.16
CA TYR A 93 7.62 -0.46 -25.38
C TYR A 93 8.73 -1.46 -25.74
N GLY A 94 8.76 -1.86 -27.02
CA GLY A 94 9.79 -2.77 -27.53
C GLY A 94 9.62 -4.23 -27.11
N VAL A 95 8.55 -4.57 -26.38
CA VAL A 95 8.23 -5.96 -26.02
C VAL A 95 7.06 -6.45 -26.89
N PRO A 96 7.18 -7.62 -27.53
CA PRO A 96 6.15 -8.11 -28.43
C PRO A 96 4.86 -8.54 -27.74
N GLN A 97 4.94 -9.04 -26.50
CA GLN A 97 3.80 -9.59 -25.76
C GLN A 97 3.39 -8.68 -24.58
N PRO A 98 2.08 -8.58 -24.30
CA PRO A 98 1.61 -7.86 -23.12
C PRO A 98 2.01 -8.58 -21.82
N TYR A 99 2.13 -7.77 -20.77
CA TYR A 99 2.33 -8.22 -19.40
C TYR A 99 1.03 -8.14 -18.62
N THR A 100 0.87 -9.08 -17.69
CA THR A 100 -0.07 -8.93 -16.58
C THR A 100 0.70 -8.59 -15.33
N SER A 101 0.31 -7.52 -14.64
CA SER A 101 0.95 -7.11 -13.38
C SER A 101 -0.11 -6.82 -12.33
N THR A 102 0.13 -7.22 -11.09
CA THR A 102 -0.75 -6.87 -9.98
C THR A 102 -0.31 -5.57 -9.35
N PHE A 103 -1.26 -4.75 -8.90
CA PHE A 103 -0.97 -3.40 -8.43
C PHE A 103 -1.77 -3.01 -7.19
N VAL A 104 -1.24 -2.01 -6.50
CA VAL A 104 -1.96 -1.13 -5.57
C VAL A 104 -1.94 0.28 -6.15
N ALA A 105 -3.09 0.95 -6.19
CA ALA A 105 -3.25 2.27 -6.77
C ALA A 105 -4.05 3.20 -5.85
N LEU A 106 -3.73 4.49 -5.89
CA LEU A 106 -4.50 5.55 -5.25
C LEU A 106 -4.87 6.60 -6.31
N PHE A 107 -6.16 6.89 -6.39
CA PHE A 107 -6.70 8.01 -7.12
C PHE A 107 -7.14 9.10 -6.15
N GLU A 108 -6.99 10.34 -6.61
CA GLU A 108 -7.56 11.52 -5.95
C GLU A 108 -8.12 12.44 -7.01
N ASN A 109 -9.35 12.91 -6.82
CA ASN A 109 -10.08 13.71 -7.81
C ASN A 109 -10.13 13.03 -9.20
N ASN A 110 -10.41 11.73 -9.23
CA ASN A 110 -10.44 10.90 -10.43
C ASN A 110 -9.14 10.90 -11.26
N GLN A 111 -7.99 11.16 -10.64
CA GLN A 111 -6.68 11.06 -11.30
C GLN A 111 -5.81 10.05 -10.56
N LEU A 112 -5.11 9.19 -11.31
CA LEU A 112 -4.15 8.24 -10.74
C LEU A 112 -2.94 9.01 -10.19
N GLN A 113 -2.81 9.05 -8.87
CA GLN A 113 -1.72 9.76 -8.18
C GLN A 113 -0.56 8.84 -7.85
N LYS A 114 -0.85 7.61 -7.42
CA LYS A 114 0.15 6.64 -7.00
C LYS A 114 -0.21 5.26 -7.52
N ILE A 115 0.78 4.52 -7.97
CA ILE A 115 0.67 3.10 -8.27
C ILE A 115 1.96 2.38 -7.92
N SER A 116 1.83 1.18 -7.39
CA SER A 116 2.92 0.24 -7.16
C SER A 116 2.55 -1.11 -7.74
N PHE A 117 3.47 -1.72 -8.49
CA PHE A 117 3.32 -3.10 -8.94
C PHE A 117 3.89 -4.07 -7.90
N LEU A 118 3.18 -5.13 -7.55
CA LEU A 118 3.61 -6.06 -6.49
C LEU A 118 4.86 -6.84 -6.92
N GLU A 119 4.99 -7.16 -8.21
CA GLU A 119 6.09 -7.96 -8.76
C GLU A 119 7.36 -7.14 -9.02
N ALA A 120 7.27 -5.81 -9.01
CA ALA A 120 8.39 -4.95 -9.36
C ALA A 120 9.41 -4.85 -8.22
N LYS A 121 10.69 -5.11 -8.55
CA LYS A 121 11.82 -4.98 -7.61
C LYS A 121 12.10 -3.52 -7.23
N ARG A 122 11.70 -2.58 -8.07
CA ARG A 122 11.91 -1.14 -7.91
C ARG A 122 10.64 -0.42 -8.37
N ASN A 123 9.76 -0.12 -7.42
CA ASN A 123 8.65 0.80 -7.66
C ASN A 123 9.04 2.20 -7.21
N TYR A 124 8.39 3.21 -7.81
CA TYR A 124 8.45 4.58 -7.29
C TYR A 124 7.78 4.69 -5.90
N TRP A 125 6.71 3.91 -5.68
CA TRP A 125 6.05 3.74 -4.39
C TRP A 125 6.12 2.30 -3.94
N ASP A 126 6.54 2.03 -2.71
CA ASP A 126 6.45 0.67 -2.14
C ASP A 126 4.99 0.33 -1.78
N TRP A 127 4.48 -0.81 -2.26
CA TRP A 127 3.08 -1.19 -2.06
C TRP A 127 2.72 -1.40 -0.58
N ARG A 128 3.66 -1.93 0.24
CA ARG A 128 3.42 -2.10 1.68
C ARG A 128 3.27 -0.75 2.36
N THR A 129 4.05 0.22 1.92
CA THR A 129 3.97 1.60 2.37
C THR A 129 2.65 2.24 1.98
N LEU A 130 2.16 2.04 0.75
CA LEU A 130 0.84 2.54 0.33
C LEU A 130 -0.30 1.98 1.20
N ILE A 131 -0.31 0.67 1.48
CA ILE A 131 -1.29 0.05 2.38
C ILE A 131 -1.23 0.70 3.76
N LYS A 132 -0.04 0.74 4.37
CA LYS A 132 0.14 1.28 5.74
C LYS A 132 -0.26 2.75 5.87
N MET A 133 0.04 3.57 4.87
CA MET A 133 -0.26 5.00 4.90
C MET A 133 -1.76 5.30 4.79
N HIS A 134 -2.51 4.46 4.09
CA HIS A 134 -3.91 4.72 3.75
C HIS A 134 -4.90 3.89 4.57
N LYS A 135 -4.43 3.07 5.52
CA LYS A 135 -5.26 2.25 6.43
C LYS A 135 -6.24 3.03 7.32
N HIS A 136 -6.02 4.34 7.49
CA HIS A 136 -6.93 5.21 8.26
C HIS A 136 -8.05 5.79 7.38
N GLU A 137 -7.88 5.74 6.07
CA GLU A 137 -8.85 6.24 5.08
C GLU A 137 -9.62 5.10 4.41
N PHE A 138 -9.05 3.89 4.36
CA PHE A 138 -9.60 2.72 3.67
C PHE A 138 -9.26 1.44 4.43
N HIS A 139 -10.02 0.37 4.19
CA HIS A 139 -9.74 -0.99 4.67
C HIS A 139 -8.66 -1.65 3.79
N THR A 140 -7.47 -1.03 3.74
CA THR A 140 -6.44 -1.39 2.75
C THR A 140 -5.91 -2.80 2.90
N GLU A 141 -5.82 -3.32 4.13
CA GLU A 141 -5.30 -4.67 4.38
C GLU A 141 -6.34 -5.72 4.02
N GLU A 142 -7.60 -5.51 4.40
CA GLU A 142 -8.74 -6.36 4.06
C GLU A 142 -8.93 -6.43 2.55
N LEU A 143 -8.90 -5.29 1.87
CA LEU A 143 -9.04 -5.20 0.42
C LEU A 143 -7.89 -5.95 -0.29
N PHE A 144 -6.65 -5.75 0.17
CA PHE A 144 -5.48 -6.44 -0.39
C PHE A 144 -5.58 -7.95 -0.19
N ASN A 145 -5.91 -8.41 1.02
CA ASN A 145 -6.04 -9.83 1.32
C ASN A 145 -7.16 -10.48 0.51
N TYR A 146 -8.30 -9.80 0.37
CA TYR A 146 -9.42 -10.26 -0.45
C TYR A 146 -9.00 -10.44 -1.92
N PHE A 147 -8.29 -9.47 -2.50
CA PHE A 147 -7.79 -9.58 -3.87
C PHE A 147 -6.80 -10.75 -4.04
N GLN A 148 -5.91 -10.98 -3.07
CA GLN A 148 -4.97 -12.10 -3.14
C GLN A 148 -5.69 -13.45 -3.10
N GLN A 149 -6.74 -13.59 -2.28
CA GLN A 149 -7.58 -14.79 -2.26
C GLN A 149 -8.30 -15.00 -3.60
N LEU A 150 -8.85 -13.95 -4.21
CA LEU A 150 -9.47 -14.03 -5.53
C LEU A 150 -8.47 -14.49 -6.60
N LYS A 151 -7.25 -13.94 -6.58
CA LYS A 151 -6.18 -14.32 -7.51
C LYS A 151 -5.84 -15.82 -7.38
N GLU A 152 -5.70 -16.32 -6.16
CA GLU A 152 -5.42 -17.74 -5.90
C GLU A 152 -6.56 -18.65 -6.38
N GLN A 153 -7.81 -18.26 -6.16
CA GLN A 153 -8.97 -19.03 -6.63
C GLN A 153 -9.02 -19.12 -8.16
N ILE A 154 -8.76 -18.01 -8.87
CA ILE A 154 -8.72 -17.98 -10.34
C ILE A 154 -7.61 -18.89 -10.87
N ILE A 155 -6.43 -18.85 -10.26
CA ILE A 155 -5.30 -19.72 -10.64
C ILE A 155 -5.67 -21.19 -10.41
N ALA A 156 -6.24 -21.53 -9.25
CA ALA A 156 -6.64 -22.89 -8.91
C ALA A 156 -7.70 -23.45 -9.87
N GLN A 157 -8.70 -22.65 -10.24
CA GLN A 157 -9.72 -23.04 -11.22
C GLN A 157 -9.12 -23.25 -12.62
N SER A 158 -8.17 -22.40 -13.01
CA SER A 158 -7.49 -22.50 -14.31
C SER A 158 -6.61 -23.75 -14.42
N GLN A 159 -6.05 -24.23 -13.31
CA GLN A 159 -5.24 -25.45 -13.24
C GLN A 159 -6.09 -26.71 -13.05
N GLY A 160 -7.21 -26.63 -12.32
CA GLY A 160 -8.15 -27.74 -12.14
C GLY A 160 -8.83 -28.19 -13.44
N ASN A 161 -9.02 -27.27 -14.40
CA ASN A 161 -9.58 -27.58 -15.72
C ASN A 161 -8.59 -28.27 -16.69
N GLN A 162 -7.32 -28.44 -16.34
CA GLN A 162 -6.34 -29.16 -17.19
C GLN A 162 -6.19 -30.65 -16.84
N ASN A 163 -6.88 -31.15 -15.80
CA ASN A 163 -6.72 -32.52 -15.30
C ASN A 163 -7.90 -33.48 -15.57
N ASN A 164 -8.81 -33.15 -16.50
CA ASN A 164 -9.77 -34.15 -17.00
C ASN A 164 -9.20 -34.84 -18.24
N PRO A 165 -8.68 -36.07 -18.16
CA PRO A 165 -8.47 -36.86 -19.36
C PRO A 165 -9.83 -37.12 -20.00
N SER A 166 -9.93 -36.77 -21.28
CA SER A 166 -11.02 -37.18 -22.15
C SER A 166 -11.20 -38.70 -22.05
N GLU A 167 -12.27 -39.16 -21.40
CA GLU A 167 -12.81 -40.50 -21.63
C GLU A 167 -13.33 -40.55 -23.06
N GLY A 168 -12.43 -40.83 -23.99
CA GLY A 168 -12.70 -40.97 -25.41
C GLY A 168 -11.71 -41.94 -25.99
N ASP A 169 -12.05 -43.23 -25.86
CA ASP A 169 -11.79 -44.32 -26.82
C ASP A 169 -11.65 -45.66 -26.08
N LYS A 170 -12.79 -46.30 -25.83
CA LYS A 170 -12.86 -47.76 -25.84
C LYS A 170 -13.72 -48.15 -27.04
N LYS A 171 -13.03 -48.48 -28.12
CA LYS A 171 -13.55 -49.36 -29.18
C LYS A 171 -13.79 -50.76 -28.62
#